data_AF-A0A765FYG4-F1
#
_entry.id   AF-A0A765FYG4-F1
#
_cell.length_a   1.000
_cell.length_b   1.000
_cell.length_c   1.000
_cell.angle_alpha   90.00
_cell.angle_beta   90.00
_cell.angle_gamma   90.00
#
_symmetry.space_group_name_H-M   'P 1'
#
loop_
_entity.id
_entity.type
_entity.pdbx_description
1 polymer ?
#
loop_
_entity_poly.entity_id
_entity_poly.type
_entity_poly.pdbx_seq_one_letter_code
_entity_poly.pdbx_strand_id
1 'polypeptide(L)'
;MRMLKCYLANNRDGHFVTAEEAMSAPGQVWSCASCGCHLVLHAGSAGDPAWFEHDQHTVSTSVLMQCAWLDPEVKAEARHRKLRSIIGGLDTSVTVLSWYCVWCGNHYQGDKRCVPCGTGIYSIEDTDAGNP
;
A
#
# COMPACT_ATOMS: atom_id res chain seq x y z
N MET A 1 13.38 -7.30 2.07
CA MET A 1 12.35 -6.57 2.86
C MET A 1 12.95 -6.33 4.23
N ARG A 2 12.58 -5.26 4.96
CA ARG A 2 13.15 -5.04 6.29
C ARG A 2 12.20 -5.61 7.34
N MET A 3 12.60 -6.68 8.00
CA MET A 3 11.92 -7.21 9.19
C MET A 3 12.60 -6.64 10.44
N LEU A 4 11.83 -6.29 11.45
CA LEU A 4 12.34 -5.86 12.75
C LEU A 4 12.76 -7.08 13.59
N LYS A 5 13.68 -6.86 14.53
CA LYS A 5 14.03 -7.86 15.55
C LYS A 5 12.78 -8.17 16.39
N CYS A 6 12.53 -9.45 16.64
CA CYS A 6 11.45 -9.88 17.51
C CYS A 6 12.02 -10.33 18.85
N TYR A 7 11.27 -10.13 19.93
CA TYR A 7 11.69 -10.52 21.29
C TYR A 7 10.77 -11.58 21.91
N LEU A 8 9.77 -12.01 21.14
CA LEU A 8 8.76 -12.99 21.53
C LEU A 8 8.53 -13.96 20.38
N ALA A 9 8.46 -15.25 20.70
CA ALA A 9 8.15 -16.31 19.76
C ALA A 9 7.22 -17.34 20.40
N ASN A 10 6.64 -18.20 19.58
CA ASN A 10 5.94 -19.39 20.02
C ASN A 10 6.88 -20.59 19.95
N ASN A 11 6.89 -21.38 21.01
CA ASN A 11 7.54 -22.68 21.02
C ASN A 11 6.71 -23.71 20.22
N ARG A 12 7.19 -24.96 20.12
CA ARG A 12 6.51 -26.04 19.37
C ARG A 12 5.08 -26.34 19.86
N ASP A 13 4.82 -26.12 21.15
CA ASP A 13 3.51 -26.35 21.78
C ASP A 13 2.58 -25.13 21.65
N GLY A 14 3.05 -24.04 21.02
CA GLY A 14 2.30 -22.80 20.85
C GLY A 14 2.37 -21.85 22.06
N HIS A 15 3.22 -22.11 23.05
CA HIS A 15 3.42 -21.21 24.17
C HIS A 15 4.32 -20.04 23.81
N PHE A 16 3.95 -18.84 24.28
CA PHE A 16 4.78 -17.65 24.15
C PHE A 16 6.03 -17.76 25.02
N VAL A 17 7.18 -17.49 24.43
CA VAL A 17 8.50 -17.52 25.07
C VAL A 17 9.28 -16.29 24.63
N THR A 18 9.97 -15.66 25.58
CA THR A 18 10.87 -14.54 25.31
C THR A 18 12.16 -15.03 24.68
N ALA A 19 12.87 -14.15 23.95
CA ALA A 19 14.15 -14.52 23.36
C ALA A 19 15.20 -14.94 24.40
N GLU A 20 15.17 -14.35 25.60
CA GLU A 20 16.05 -14.71 26.72
C GLU A 20 15.75 -16.11 27.25
N GLU A 21 14.48 -16.47 27.46
CA GLU A 21 14.09 -17.83 27.87
C GLU A 21 14.46 -18.86 26.81
N ALA A 22 14.30 -18.51 25.53
CA ALA A 22 14.64 -19.37 24.40
C ALA A 22 16.13 -19.73 24.34
N MET A 23 17.03 -18.89 24.87
CA MET A 23 18.46 -19.19 24.96
C MET A 23 18.76 -20.43 25.81
N SER A 24 17.86 -20.77 26.75
CA SER A 24 18.00 -21.95 27.60
C SER A 24 17.48 -23.25 26.94
N ALA A 25 16.92 -23.17 25.73
CA ALA A 25 16.33 -24.29 25.00
C ALA A 25 16.95 -24.46 23.59
N PRO A 26 18.24 -24.85 23.49
CA PRO A 26 18.91 -25.00 22.20
C PRO A 26 18.28 -26.12 21.36
N GLY A 27 18.21 -25.92 20.04
CA GLY A 27 17.67 -26.89 19.09
C GLY A 27 16.14 -26.92 18.99
N GLN A 28 15.43 -26.07 19.74
CA GLN A 28 14.00 -25.90 19.59
C GLN A 28 13.65 -25.04 18.36
N VAL A 29 12.52 -25.36 17.75
CA VAL A 29 11.95 -24.58 16.64
C VAL A 29 11.06 -23.48 17.22
N TRP A 30 11.30 -22.25 16.75
CA TRP A 30 10.57 -21.05 17.14
C TRP A 30 9.71 -20.57 15.98
N SER A 31 8.50 -20.11 16.28
CA SER A 31 7.59 -19.56 15.27
C SER A 31 7.10 -18.17 15.66
N CYS A 32 6.89 -17.32 14.67
CA CYS A 32 6.41 -15.97 14.92
C CYS A 32 4.95 -15.97 15.35
N ALA A 33 4.64 -15.29 16.44
CA ALA A 33 3.28 -15.12 16.95
C ALA A 33 2.31 -14.47 15.94
N SER A 34 2.82 -13.64 15.03
CA SER A 34 1.99 -12.90 14.08
C SER A 34 1.76 -13.62 12.76
N CYS A 35 2.80 -14.25 12.19
CA CYS A 35 2.72 -14.85 10.86
C CYS A 35 2.99 -16.37 10.83
N GLY A 36 3.26 -16.98 11.98
CA GLY A 36 3.56 -18.42 12.10
C GLY A 36 4.87 -18.86 11.45
N CYS A 37 5.66 -17.93 10.91
CA CYS A 37 6.89 -18.25 10.19
C CYS A 37 7.99 -18.72 11.14
N HIS A 38 8.89 -19.56 10.63
CA HIS A 38 10.06 -20.00 11.38
C HIS A 38 10.97 -18.82 11.74
N LEU A 39 11.47 -18.86 12.97
CA LEU A 39 12.35 -17.85 13.52
C LEU A 39 13.71 -18.44 13.87
N VAL A 40 14.76 -17.68 13.59
CA VAL A 40 16.14 -17.99 13.98
C VAL A 40 16.44 -17.21 15.26
N LEU A 41 16.81 -17.93 16.33
CA LEU A 41 17.21 -17.31 17.59
C LEU A 41 18.67 -16.84 17.51
N HIS A 42 18.91 -15.60 17.90
CA HIS A 42 20.23 -15.00 18.01
C HIS A 42 20.53 -14.64 19.46
N ALA A 43 21.73 -15.02 19.91
CA ALA A 43 22.23 -14.60 21.21
C ALA A 43 22.41 -13.07 21.24
N GLY A 44 22.13 -12.47 22.40
CA GLY A 44 22.43 -11.07 22.66
C GLY A 44 23.93 -10.78 22.59
N SER A 45 24.29 -9.50 22.43
CA SER A 45 25.68 -9.01 22.51
C SER A 45 25.79 -7.97 23.63
N ALA A 46 27.00 -7.45 23.90
CA ALA A 46 27.19 -6.45 24.95
C ALA A 46 26.41 -5.16 24.65
N GLY A 47 25.15 -5.10 25.10
CA GLY A 47 24.21 -3.99 24.89
C GLY A 47 22.90 -4.38 24.21
N ASP A 48 22.84 -5.53 23.53
CA ASP A 48 21.65 -5.98 22.81
C ASP A 48 21.11 -7.29 23.42
N PRO A 49 19.82 -7.36 23.82
CA PRO A 49 19.23 -8.60 24.31
C PRO A 49 19.14 -9.66 23.21
N ALA A 50 18.92 -10.91 23.61
CA ALA A 50 18.61 -11.98 22.67
C ALA A 50 17.39 -11.60 21.82
N TRP A 51 17.36 -12.06 20.56
CA TRP A 51 16.31 -11.69 19.63
C TRP A 51 16.09 -12.76 18.56
N PHE A 52 14.96 -12.66 17.86
CA PHE A 52 14.61 -13.57 16.78
C PHE A 52 14.57 -12.87 15.42
N GLU A 53 15.13 -13.55 14.42
CA GLU A 53 15.09 -13.17 13.02
C GLU A 53 14.07 -13.99 12.24
N HIS A 54 13.35 -13.34 11.32
CA HIS A 54 12.52 -14.04 10.35
C HIS A 54 13.37 -14.58 9.22
N ASP A 55 13.21 -15.86 8.88
CA ASP A 55 13.74 -16.38 7.62
C ASP A 55 12.93 -15.81 6.44
N GLN A 56 13.55 -14.89 5.70
CA GLN A 56 12.94 -14.24 4.55
C GLN A 56 13.09 -15.02 3.24
N HIS A 57 13.90 -16.09 3.22
CA HIS A 57 14.20 -16.83 1.99
C HIS A 57 13.20 -17.97 1.75
N THR A 58 12.73 -18.61 2.83
CA THR A 58 11.83 -19.78 2.75
C THR A 58 10.35 -19.41 2.81
N VAL A 59 10.02 -18.15 3.13
CA VAL A 59 8.66 -17.67 3.32
C VAL A 59 8.23 -16.75 2.19
N SER A 60 6.98 -16.94 1.72
CA SER A 60 6.41 -16.05 0.70
C SER A 60 6.35 -14.59 1.16
N THR A 61 6.67 -13.68 0.25
CA THR A 61 6.65 -12.22 0.49
C THR A 61 5.29 -11.74 1.01
N SER A 62 4.18 -12.30 0.52
CA SER A 62 2.82 -11.92 0.92
C SER A 62 2.52 -12.20 2.39
N VAL A 63 3.08 -13.28 2.96
CA VAL A 63 2.94 -13.62 4.39
C VAL A 63 3.75 -12.64 5.24
N LEU A 64 4.99 -12.36 4.87
CA LEU A 64 5.84 -11.40 5.58
C LEU A 64 5.25 -9.98 5.55
N MET A 65 4.61 -9.60 4.43
CA MET A 65 3.93 -8.29 4.30
C MET A 65 2.79 -8.08 5.32
N GLN A 66 2.22 -9.16 5.84
CA GLN A 66 1.13 -9.13 6.82
C GLN A 66 1.63 -9.22 8.26
N CYS A 67 2.90 -9.58 8.48
CA CYS A 67 3.47 -9.74 9.81
C CYS A 67 3.52 -8.42 10.59
N ALA A 68 3.24 -8.46 11.88
CA ALA A 68 3.35 -7.31 12.79
C ALA A 68 4.79 -6.77 12.88
N TRP A 69 5.79 -7.63 12.69
CA TRP A 69 7.21 -7.30 12.77
C TRP A 69 7.82 -6.80 11.44
N LEU A 70 7.02 -6.64 10.39
CA LEU A 70 7.46 -5.93 9.20
C LEU A 70 7.66 -4.44 9.53
N ASP A 71 8.77 -3.87 9.07
CA ASP A 71 9.05 -2.44 9.22
C ASP A 71 7.85 -1.59 8.75
N PRO A 72 7.29 -0.73 9.63
CA PRO A 72 6.16 0.13 9.30
C PRO A 72 6.37 0.99 8.05
N GLU A 73 7.61 1.39 7.75
CA GLU A 73 7.93 2.19 6.57
C GLU A 73 7.68 1.39 5.28
N VAL A 74 7.97 0.08 5.29
CA VAL A 74 7.67 -0.80 4.14
C VAL A 74 6.16 -0.96 3.96
N LYS A 75 5.38 -1.06 5.04
CA LYS A 75 3.91 -1.09 4.96
C LYS A 75 3.35 0.23 4.43
N ALA A 76 3.88 1.36 4.89
CA ALA A 76 3.48 2.67 4.45
C ALA A 76 3.73 2.86 2.95
N GLU A 77 4.91 2.49 2.46
CA GLU A 77 5.24 2.59 1.04
C GLU A 77 4.40 1.66 0.17
N ALA A 78 4.12 0.43 0.63
CA ALA A 78 3.20 -0.47 -0.06
C ALA A 78 1.78 0.11 -0.16
N ARG A 79 1.30 0.74 0.93
CA ARG A 79 0.00 1.43 0.95
C ARG A 79 -0.01 2.63 0.00
N HIS A 80 1.01 3.47 0.02
CA HIS A 80 1.15 4.61 -0.90
C HIS A 80 1.18 4.17 -2.35
N ARG A 81 1.93 3.12 -2.68
CA ARG A 81 1.97 2.54 -4.03
C ARG A 81 0.59 2.06 -4.47
N LYS A 82 -0.16 1.38 -3.59
CA LYS A 82 -1.52 0.92 -3.88
C LYS A 82 -2.46 2.09 -4.13
N LEU A 83 -2.41 3.13 -3.30
CA LEU A 83 -3.21 4.34 -3.47
C LEU A 83 -2.89 5.05 -4.79
N ARG A 84 -1.61 5.22 -5.13
CA ARG A 84 -1.18 5.80 -6.42
C ARG A 84 -1.69 4.99 -7.61
N SER A 85 -1.63 3.66 -7.53
CA SER A 85 -2.16 2.79 -8.58
C SER A 85 -3.68 2.92 -8.73
N ILE A 86 -4.42 3.07 -7.64
CA ILE A 86 -5.87 3.33 -7.70
C ILE A 86 -6.13 4.68 -8.35
N ILE A 87 -5.48 5.74 -7.87
CA ILE A 87 -5.64 7.10 -8.41
C ILE A 87 -5.30 7.15 -9.89
N GLY A 88 -4.18 6.54 -10.31
CA GLY A 88 -3.78 6.50 -11.72
C GLY A 88 -4.64 5.61 -12.60
N GLY A 89 -5.42 4.69 -12.02
CA GLY A 89 -6.38 3.84 -12.72
C GLY A 89 -7.81 4.37 -12.71
N LEU A 90 -8.08 5.47 -12.01
CA LEU A 90 -9.33 6.19 -12.17
C LEU A 90 -9.26 6.95 -13.49
N ASP A 91 -10.21 6.68 -14.39
CA ASP A 91 -10.39 7.52 -15.56
C ASP A 91 -10.54 8.96 -15.09
N THR A 92 -9.63 9.83 -15.54
CA THR A 92 -9.82 11.26 -15.39
C THR A 92 -11.17 11.56 -16.03
N SER A 93 -12.17 11.93 -15.24
CA SER A 93 -13.47 12.37 -15.74
C SER A 93 -13.18 13.27 -16.93
N VAL A 94 -13.57 12.86 -18.14
CA VAL A 94 -13.35 13.66 -19.34
C VAL A 94 -14.06 14.96 -19.08
N THR A 95 -13.30 15.99 -18.70
CA THR A 95 -13.82 17.33 -18.62
C THR A 95 -14.16 17.68 -20.05
N VAL A 96 -15.45 17.78 -20.36
CA VAL A 96 -15.89 18.34 -21.63
C VAL A 96 -15.38 19.76 -21.67
N LEU A 97 -14.35 19.97 -22.48
CA LEU A 97 -13.74 21.28 -22.66
C LEU A 97 -14.19 21.93 -23.96
N SER A 98 -15.06 21.31 -24.75
CA SER A 98 -15.60 21.86 -26.01
C SER A 98 -17.12 21.87 -25.96
N TRP A 99 -17.71 23.02 -26.24
CA TRP A 99 -19.13 23.28 -26.09
C TRP A 99 -19.69 23.95 -27.33
N TYR A 100 -20.90 23.55 -27.73
CA TYR A 100 -21.69 24.20 -28.76
C TYR A 100 -22.95 24.81 -28.14
N CYS A 101 -23.15 26.12 -28.31
CA CYS A 101 -24.36 26.79 -27.85
C CYS A 101 -25.46 26.68 -28.90
N VAL A 102 -26.49 25.87 -28.68
CA VAL A 102 -27.60 25.68 -29.65
C VAL A 102 -28.46 26.93 -29.83
N TRP A 103 -28.36 27.90 -28.91
CA TRP A 103 -29.11 29.16 -28.99
C TRP A 103 -28.47 30.16 -29.94
N CYS A 104 -27.14 30.30 -29.94
CA CYS A 104 -26.43 31.30 -30.76
C CYS A 104 -25.50 30.69 -31.82
N GLY A 105 -25.37 29.36 -31.87
CA GLY A 105 -24.50 28.65 -32.80
C GLY A 105 -23.00 28.76 -32.49
N ASN A 106 -22.62 29.26 -31.32
CA ASN A 106 -21.20 29.47 -31.00
C ASN A 106 -20.54 28.20 -30.46
N HIS A 107 -19.40 27.84 -31.05
CA HIS A 107 -18.48 26.83 -30.54
C HIS A 107 -17.46 27.51 -29.60
N TYR A 108 -17.19 26.92 -28.44
CA TYR A 108 -16.26 27.49 -27.47
C TYR A 108 -15.62 26.43 -26.58
N GLN A 109 -14.49 26.77 -25.97
CA GLN A 109 -13.76 25.86 -25.08
C GLN A 109 -13.71 26.34 -23.62
N GLY A 110 -13.45 25.41 -22.70
CA GLY A 110 -13.30 25.68 -21.28
C GLY A 110 -14.60 25.54 -20.50
N ASP A 111 -14.90 26.50 -19.62
CA ASP A 111 -16.07 26.46 -18.73
C ASP A 111 -17.37 26.57 -19.50
N LYS A 112 -18.41 25.84 -19.08
CA LYS A 112 -19.75 25.81 -19.71
C LYS A 112 -20.51 27.13 -19.55
N ARG A 113 -20.05 28.18 -20.22
CA ARG A 113 -20.69 29.50 -20.25
C ARG A 113 -20.44 30.17 -21.60
N CYS A 114 -21.47 30.20 -22.42
CA CYS A 114 -21.43 30.93 -23.68
C CYS A 114 -21.33 32.43 -23.39
N VAL A 115 -20.21 33.05 -23.77
CA VAL A 115 -19.98 34.50 -23.58
C VAL A 115 -21.07 35.34 -24.26
N PRO A 116 -21.45 35.08 -25.53
CA PRO A 116 -22.56 35.79 -26.17
C PRO A 116 -23.91 35.72 -25.43
N CYS A 117 -24.28 34.55 -24.90
CA CYS A 117 -25.57 34.36 -24.21
C CYS A 117 -25.52 34.71 -22.72
N GLY A 118 -24.31 34.88 -22.16
CA GLY A 118 -24.08 35.07 -20.73
C GLY A 118 -24.39 33.84 -19.86
N THR A 119 -24.81 32.71 -20.47
CA THR A 119 -25.29 31.50 -19.80
C THR A 119 -24.79 30.22 -20.48
N GLY A 120 -24.80 29.11 -19.76
CA GLY A 120 -24.45 27.77 -20.27
C GLY A 120 -25.64 26.83 -20.48
N ILE A 121 -26.87 27.27 -20.20
CA ILE A 121 -28.06 26.39 -20.23
C ILE A 121 -28.38 25.81 -21.61
N TYR A 122 -27.97 26.51 -22.67
CA TYR A 122 -28.14 26.08 -24.07
C TYR A 122 -26.88 25.46 -24.66
N SER A 123 -25.88 25.18 -23.82
CA SER A 123 -24.62 24.61 -24.29
C SER A 123 -24.65 23.08 -24.16
N ILE A 124 -24.30 22.41 -25.25
CA ILE A 124 -24.13 20.96 -25.34
C ILE A 124 -22.67 20.64 -25.64
N GLU A 125 -22.26 19.39 -25.42
CA GLU A 125 -20.91 18.95 -25.79
C GLU A 125 -20.74 19.10 -27.30
N ASP A 126 -19.63 19.72 -27.71
CA ASP A 126 -19.32 19.90 -29.11
C ASP A 126 -18.67 18.62 -29.67
N THR A 127 -19.48 17.78 -30.29
CA THR A 127 -19.04 16.50 -30.90
C THR A 127 -18.31 16.69 -32.22
N ASP A 128 -18.33 17.90 -32.80
CA ASP A 128 -17.69 18.20 -34.08
C ASP A 128 -16.23 18.65 -33.91
N ALA A 129 -15.81 18.96 -32.68
CA ALA A 129 -14.42 19.32 -32.35
C ALA A 129 -13.41 18.16 -32.42
N GLY A 130 -13.86 16.95 -32.81
CA GLY A 130 -13.08 15.71 -32.84
C GLY A 130 -12.77 15.14 -34.22
N ASN A 131 -13.08 15.83 -35.33
CA ASN A 131 -12.69 15.38 -36.67
C ASN A 131 -11.78 16.44 -37.34
N PRO A 132 -10.46 16.18 -37.49
CA PRO A 132 -9.60 17.04 -38.29
C PRO A 132 -10.00 17.05 -39.78
#